data_AF-A0A432S1U1-F1
#
_entry.id   AF-A0A432S1U1-F1
#
_cell.length_a   1.000
_cell.length_b   1.000
_cell.length_c   1.000
_cell.angle_alpha   90.00
_cell.angle_beta   90.00
_cell.angle_gamma   90.00
#
_symmetry.space_group_name_H-M   'P 1'
#
loop_
_entity.id
_entity.type
_entity.pdbx_description
1 polymer ?
#
loop_
_entity_poly.entity_id
_entity_poly.type
_entity_poly.pdbx_seq_one_letter_code
_entity_poly.pdbx_strand_id
1 'polypeptide(L)'
;MKKLKLYLTSTLATLSLISISLACNSGEECFQKGFKLYNQGKKKEAYQYGVKACEQFNYGKGCFGLGYLYEHGDGVKKDMNKALSYYKKAVSGEENLCKNNDGQACYELGYMYEHGYGVPKDINKANELYKKACSLGYKKGCKQ
;
A
#
# COMPACT_ATOMS: atom_id res chain seq x y z
N MET A 1 11.92 -20.21 -55.33
CA MET A 1 12.55 -19.30 -54.33
C MET A 1 11.58 -19.08 -53.17
N LYS A 2 11.94 -19.70 -52.04
CA LYS A 2 11.73 -19.30 -50.64
C LYS A 2 10.42 -18.62 -50.24
N LYS A 3 9.54 -19.46 -49.69
CA LYS A 3 8.68 -19.18 -48.53
C LYS A 3 9.41 -18.28 -47.51
N LEU A 4 9.03 -17.01 -47.45
CA LEU A 4 9.46 -16.02 -46.43
C LEU A 4 8.44 -14.87 -46.56
N LYS A 5 7.45 -14.66 -45.69
CA LYS A 5 7.56 -14.40 -44.26
C LYS A 5 6.27 -14.88 -43.57
N LEU A 6 6.28 -16.16 -43.21
CA LEU A 6 5.40 -16.74 -42.20
C LEU A 6 5.93 -16.32 -40.81
N TYR A 7 5.98 -15.02 -40.50
CA TYR A 7 6.62 -14.52 -39.26
C TYR A 7 6.06 -13.22 -38.69
N LEU A 8 4.92 -12.71 -39.17
CA LEU A 8 4.30 -11.49 -38.62
C LEU A 8 3.06 -11.72 -37.74
N THR A 9 2.60 -12.95 -37.57
CA THR A 9 1.38 -13.22 -36.79
C THR A 9 1.61 -13.95 -35.45
N SER A 10 2.85 -14.32 -35.10
CA SER A 10 3.13 -15.14 -33.90
C SER A 10 3.81 -14.42 -32.73
N THR A 11 4.26 -13.16 -32.86
CA THR A 11 4.87 -12.42 -31.75
C THR A 11 3.94 -11.42 -31.08
N LEU A 12 2.89 -10.95 -31.77
CA LEU A 12 1.91 -10.01 -31.20
C LEU A 12 0.83 -10.69 -30.35
N ALA A 13 0.62 -12.01 -30.51
CA ALA A 13 -0.37 -12.77 -29.76
C ALA A 13 0.15 -13.41 -28.47
N THR A 14 1.47 -13.35 -28.19
CA THR A 14 2.04 -13.85 -26.93
C THR A 14 2.46 -12.72 -25.97
N LEU A 15 2.52 -11.46 -26.42
CA LEU A 15 2.71 -10.32 -25.53
C LEU A 15 1.42 -9.80 -24.87
N SER A 16 0.23 -10.22 -25.33
CA SER A 16 -1.05 -9.72 -24.79
C SER A 16 -1.71 -10.61 -23.73
N LEU A 17 -1.12 -11.76 -23.39
CA LEU A 17 -1.70 -12.71 -22.42
C LEU A 17 -0.99 -12.78 -21.07
N ILE A 18 0.07 -11.99 -20.84
CA ILE A 18 0.79 -11.97 -19.54
C ILE A 18 0.33 -10.81 -18.62
N SER A 19 -0.44 -9.83 -19.11
CA SER A 19 -0.76 -8.62 -18.34
C SER A 19 -2.18 -8.52 -17.75
N ILE A 20 -3.05 -9.52 -17.95
CA ILE A 20 -4.45 -9.42 -17.51
C ILE A 20 -4.69 -9.81 -16.03
N SER A 21 -3.77 -10.49 -15.32
CA SER A 21 -4.08 -11.02 -13.97
C SER A 21 -3.75 -10.11 -12.77
N LEU A 22 -3.30 -8.87 -12.97
CA LEU A 22 -2.99 -7.92 -11.88
C LEU A 22 -3.48 -6.48 -12.14
N ALA A 23 -4.62 -6.29 -12.80
CA ALA A 23 -5.15 -4.95 -13.06
C ALA A 23 -5.76 -4.32 -11.78
N CYS A 24 -5.27 -3.15 -11.40
CA CYS A 24 -5.91 -2.20 -10.50
C CYS A 24 -5.64 -0.79 -11.04
N ASN A 25 -6.62 0.10 -10.95
CA ASN A 25 -6.59 1.41 -11.60
C ASN A 25 -6.34 2.56 -10.62
N SER A 26 -6.31 2.29 -9.32
CA SER A 26 -5.98 3.25 -8.28
C SER A 26 -5.26 2.58 -7.11
N GLY A 27 -4.59 3.39 -6.29
CA GLY A 27 -3.89 2.91 -5.10
C GLY A 27 -4.82 2.23 -4.09
N GLU A 28 -6.01 2.79 -3.86
CA GLU A 28 -7.06 2.20 -3.03
C GLU A 28 -7.48 0.82 -3.58
N GLU A 29 -7.76 0.71 -4.87
CA GLU A 29 -8.18 -0.54 -5.48
C GLU A 29 -7.08 -1.61 -5.38
N CYS A 30 -5.82 -1.23 -5.64
CA CYS A 30 -4.69 -2.13 -5.48
C CYS A 30 -4.56 -2.60 -4.02
N PHE A 31 -4.67 -1.69 -3.06
CA PHE A 31 -4.60 -2.02 -1.64
C PHE A 31 -5.72 -2.98 -1.23
N GLN A 32 -6.97 -2.73 -1.62
CA GLN A 32 -8.11 -3.60 -1.28
C GLN A 32 -7.96 -5.01 -1.88
N LYS A 33 -7.51 -5.11 -3.14
CA LYS A 33 -7.20 -6.40 -3.77
C LYS A 33 -6.07 -7.12 -3.06
N GLY A 34 -4.98 -6.41 -2.74
CA GLY A 34 -3.85 -6.96 -1.99
C GLY A 34 -4.26 -7.46 -0.60
N PHE A 35 -5.03 -6.67 0.14
CA PHE A 35 -5.53 -7.03 1.46
C PHE A 35 -6.43 -8.27 1.44
N LYS A 36 -7.33 -8.36 0.45
CA LYS A 36 -8.16 -9.55 0.24
C LYS A 36 -7.30 -10.80 -0.01
N LEU A 37 -6.29 -10.70 -0.87
CA LEU A 37 -5.38 -11.81 -1.18
C LEU A 37 -4.54 -12.23 0.04
N TYR A 38 -4.08 -11.25 0.83
CA TYR A 38 -3.36 -11.50 2.06
C TYR A 38 -4.19 -12.35 3.04
N ASN A 39 -5.46 -11.99 3.25
CA ASN A 39 -6.39 -12.75 4.10
C ASN A 39 -6.73 -14.14 3.54
N GLN A 40 -6.50 -14.39 2.25
CA GLN A 40 -6.62 -15.71 1.62
C GLN A 40 -5.32 -16.53 1.72
N GLY A 41 -4.28 -16.02 2.39
CA GLY A 41 -2.96 -16.65 2.45
C GLY A 41 -2.13 -16.49 1.16
N LYS A 42 -2.63 -15.77 0.15
CA LYS A 42 -1.95 -15.51 -1.13
C LYS A 42 -0.97 -14.34 -1.00
N LYS A 43 0.04 -14.54 -0.15
CA LYS A 43 0.95 -13.49 0.30
C LYS A 43 1.82 -12.92 -0.83
N LYS A 44 2.27 -13.74 -1.78
CA LYS A 44 3.09 -13.29 -2.92
C LYS A 44 2.29 -12.35 -3.84
N GLU A 45 1.04 -12.69 -4.11
CA GLU A 45 0.15 -11.84 -4.91
C GLU A 45 -0.24 -10.57 -4.15
N ALA A 46 -0.49 -10.66 -2.84
CA ALA A 46 -0.72 -9.50 -1.98
C ALA A 46 0.47 -8.52 -2.02
N TYR A 47 1.70 -9.04 -1.96
CA TYR A 47 2.92 -8.25 -2.12
C TYR A 47 2.96 -7.49 -3.45
N GLN A 48 2.63 -8.14 -4.57
CA GLN A 48 2.61 -7.48 -5.88
C GLN A 48 1.61 -6.30 -5.92
N TYR A 49 0.43 -6.46 -5.31
CA TYR A 49 -0.53 -5.38 -5.18
C TYR A 49 -0.08 -4.27 -4.23
N GLY A 50 0.59 -4.61 -3.12
CA GLY A 50 1.19 -3.64 -2.20
C GLY A 50 2.26 -2.77 -2.88
N VAL A 51 3.13 -3.39 -3.70
CA VAL A 51 4.11 -2.67 -4.53
C VAL A 51 3.41 -1.68 -5.46
N LYS A 52 2.34 -2.10 -6.16
CA LYS A 52 1.60 -1.18 -7.04
C LYS A 52 0.96 -0.04 -6.25
N ALA A 53 0.25 -0.35 -5.17
CA ALA A 53 -0.41 0.66 -4.34
C ALA A 53 0.60 1.72 -3.85
N CYS A 54 1.76 1.31 -3.37
CA CYS A 54 2.77 2.23 -2.83
C CYS A 54 3.64 2.91 -3.89
N GLU A 55 4.19 2.16 -4.84
CA GLU A 55 5.21 2.67 -5.76
C GLU A 55 4.61 3.32 -7.00
N GLN A 56 3.49 2.80 -7.49
CA GLN A 56 2.84 3.33 -8.68
C GLN A 56 1.85 4.46 -8.33
N PHE A 57 1.06 4.28 -7.28
CA PHE A 57 0.00 5.22 -6.91
C PHE A 57 0.32 6.10 -5.69
N ASN A 58 1.49 5.90 -5.07
CA ASN A 58 1.90 6.64 -3.87
C ASN A 58 0.84 6.62 -2.75
N TYR A 59 0.12 5.50 -2.61
CA TYR A 59 -0.99 5.38 -1.68
C TYR A 59 -0.47 5.00 -0.29
N GLY A 60 -0.73 5.86 0.71
CA GLY A 60 -0.15 5.76 2.05
C GLY A 60 -0.41 4.42 2.74
N LYS A 61 -1.66 3.96 2.79
CA LYS A 61 -1.99 2.60 3.29
C LYS A 61 -1.35 1.48 2.49
N GLY A 62 -1.17 1.67 1.18
CA GLY A 62 -0.41 0.77 0.32
C GLY A 62 1.06 0.66 0.76
N CYS A 63 1.69 1.79 1.05
CA CYS A 63 3.05 1.83 1.59
C CYS A 63 3.15 1.24 2.99
N PHE A 64 2.17 1.51 3.86
CA PHE A 64 2.10 0.90 5.18
C PHE A 64 2.01 -0.63 5.08
N GLY A 65 1.08 -1.13 4.27
CA GLY A 65 0.91 -2.56 4.03
C GLY A 65 2.17 -3.20 3.45
N LEU A 66 2.84 -2.55 2.49
CA LEU A 66 4.10 -3.05 1.93
C LEU A 66 5.22 -3.11 2.99
N GLY A 67 5.31 -2.10 3.86
CA GLY A 67 6.22 -2.12 5.01
C GLY A 67 5.98 -3.32 5.92
N TYR A 68 4.70 -3.58 6.24
CA TYR A 68 4.29 -4.72 7.05
C TYR A 68 4.67 -6.06 6.44
N LEU A 69 4.50 -6.22 5.12
CA LEU A 69 4.91 -7.44 4.42
C LEU A 69 6.42 -7.67 4.49
N TYR A 70 7.24 -6.62 4.37
CA TYR A 70 8.69 -6.72 4.54
C TYR A 70 9.11 -7.01 5.98
N GLU A 71 8.41 -6.47 6.99
CA GLU A 71 8.69 -6.74 8.39
C GLU A 71 8.45 -8.21 8.78
N HIS A 72 7.40 -8.80 8.23
CA HIS A 72 6.97 -10.17 8.55
C HIS A 72 7.51 -11.21 7.58
N GLY A 73 8.04 -10.80 6.42
CA GLY A 73 8.49 -11.71 5.37
C GLY A 73 7.32 -12.37 4.63
N ASP A 74 6.20 -11.65 4.50
CA ASP A 74 4.98 -12.18 3.92
C ASP A 74 4.95 -11.98 2.41
N GLY A 75 5.20 -13.07 1.67
CA GLY A 75 5.25 -13.03 0.21
C GLY A 75 6.53 -12.40 -0.35
N VAL A 76 7.41 -11.92 0.52
CA VAL A 76 8.72 -11.33 0.21
C VAL A 76 9.72 -11.73 1.29
N LYS A 77 11.03 -11.70 1.00
CA LYS A 77 12.05 -11.93 2.04
C LYS A 77 11.95 -10.82 3.10
N LYS A 78 11.94 -11.21 4.38
CA LYS A 78 11.97 -10.26 5.50
C LYS A 78 13.15 -9.29 5.38
N ASP A 79 12.86 -8.00 5.49
CA ASP A 79 13.84 -6.91 5.39
C ASP A 79 13.36 -5.70 6.20
N MET A 80 13.94 -5.51 7.39
CA MET A 80 13.54 -4.44 8.31
C MET A 80 13.91 -3.04 7.79
N ASN A 81 14.97 -2.92 6.99
CA ASN A 81 15.37 -1.63 6.43
C ASN A 81 14.37 -1.17 5.36
N LYS A 82 13.94 -2.10 4.51
CA LYS A 82 12.85 -1.83 3.56
C LYS A 82 11.54 -1.55 4.27
N ALA A 83 11.18 -2.34 5.29
CA ALA A 83 9.98 -2.09 6.09
C ALA A 83 9.97 -0.65 6.63
N LEU A 84 11.07 -0.22 7.28
CA LEU A 84 11.20 1.14 7.81
C LEU A 84 11.10 2.20 6.70
N SER A 85 11.72 1.98 5.55
CA SER A 85 11.64 2.90 4.41
C SER A 85 10.20 3.08 3.93
N TYR A 86 9.44 2.00 3.83
CA TYR A 86 8.04 2.05 3.38
C TYR A 86 7.12 2.66 4.44
N TYR A 87 7.34 2.39 5.72
CA TYR A 87 6.61 3.08 6.79
C TYR A 87 6.86 4.59 6.78
N LYS A 88 8.11 5.04 6.57
CA LYS A 88 8.41 6.47 6.42
C LYS A 88 7.67 7.09 5.22
N LYS A 89 7.59 6.37 4.10
CA LYS A 89 6.83 6.81 2.92
C LYS A 89 5.33 6.91 3.23
N ALA A 90 4.78 5.95 3.98
CA ALA A 90 3.39 5.98 4.43
C ALA A 90 3.11 7.21 5.31
N VAL A 91 3.95 7.47 6.33
CA VAL A 91 3.86 8.65 7.19
C VAL A 91 3.81 9.93 6.36
N SER A 92 4.76 10.11 5.44
CA SER A 92 4.80 11.32 4.60
C SER A 92 3.55 11.50 3.74
N GLY A 93 2.97 10.40 3.23
CA GLY A 93 1.72 10.44 2.47
C GLY A 93 0.53 10.83 3.34
N GLU A 94 0.35 10.17 4.48
CA GLU A 94 -0.78 10.40 5.38
C GLU A 94 -0.70 11.78 6.07
N GLU A 95 0.50 12.31 6.33
CA GLU A 95 0.69 13.67 6.85
C GLU A 95 0.08 14.73 5.94
N ASN A 96 0.30 14.62 4.62
CA ASN A 96 -0.24 15.57 3.66
C ASN A 96 -1.76 15.47 3.57
N LEU A 97 -2.32 14.26 3.56
CA LEU A 97 -3.77 14.03 3.53
C LEU A 97 -4.43 14.54 4.82
N CYS A 98 -3.85 14.23 5.97
CA CYS A 98 -4.36 14.71 7.26
C CYS A 98 -4.29 16.25 7.37
N LYS A 99 -3.24 16.89 6.84
CA LYS A 99 -3.17 18.37 6.74
C LYS A 99 -4.32 18.93 5.90
N ASN A 100 -4.72 18.21 4.84
CA ASN A 100 -5.85 18.55 3.98
C ASN A 100 -7.22 18.05 4.50
N ASN A 101 -7.33 17.82 5.82
CA ASN A 101 -8.57 17.46 6.51
C ASN A 101 -9.19 16.11 6.09
N ASP A 102 -8.38 15.17 5.61
CA ASP A 102 -8.79 13.77 5.52
C ASP A 102 -8.78 13.12 6.91
N GLY A 103 -9.97 12.87 7.46
CA GLY A 103 -10.14 12.27 8.79
C GLY A 103 -9.62 10.83 8.88
N GLN A 104 -9.69 10.06 7.80
CA GLN A 104 -9.13 8.72 7.79
C GLN A 104 -7.60 8.79 7.83
N ALA A 105 -6.98 9.65 7.02
CA ALA A 105 -5.53 9.81 7.02
C ALA A 105 -4.99 10.25 8.38
N CYS A 106 -5.69 11.17 9.06
CA CYS A 106 -5.32 11.55 10.43
C CYS A 106 -5.35 10.36 11.40
N TYR A 107 -6.33 9.46 11.26
CA TYR A 107 -6.39 8.26 12.07
C TYR A 107 -5.22 7.31 11.77
N GLU A 108 -4.93 7.03 10.50
CA GLU A 108 -3.82 6.14 10.13
C GLU A 108 -2.47 6.72 10.59
N LEU A 109 -2.28 8.05 10.50
CA LEU A 109 -1.10 8.72 11.03
C LEU A 109 -1.00 8.58 12.55
N GLY A 110 -2.11 8.73 13.27
CA GLY A 110 -2.16 8.49 14.72
C GLY A 110 -1.72 7.08 15.08
N TYR A 111 -2.17 6.09 14.32
CA TYR A 111 -1.78 4.69 14.49
C TYR A 111 -0.28 4.46 14.28
N MET A 112 0.32 5.12 13.29
CA MET A 112 1.77 5.06 13.07
C MET A 112 2.57 5.68 14.22
N TYR A 113 2.14 6.81 14.78
CA TYR A 113 2.77 7.41 15.97
C TYR A 113 2.57 6.56 17.23
N GLU A 114 1.42 5.92 17.41
CA GLU A 114 1.15 5.07 18.58
C GLU A 114 2.09 3.86 18.65
N HIS A 115 2.42 3.28 17.48
CA HIS A 115 3.19 2.04 17.37
C HIS A 115 4.64 2.25 16.94
N GLY A 116 4.99 3.45 16.48
CA GLY A 116 6.35 3.77 16.02
C GLY A 116 6.65 3.24 14.61
N TYR A 117 5.66 3.16 13.73
CA TYR A 117 5.86 2.72 12.35
C TYR A 117 6.41 3.87 11.50
N GLY A 118 7.71 3.84 11.21
CA GLY A 118 8.37 4.85 10.38
C GLY A 118 8.67 6.18 11.10
N VAL A 119 8.10 6.38 12.28
CA VAL A 119 8.30 7.53 13.17
C VAL A 119 8.63 7.06 14.59
N PRO A 120 9.28 7.88 15.42
CA PRO A 120 9.37 7.61 16.85
C PRO A 120 7.97 7.49 17.46
N LYS A 121 7.82 6.55 18.39
CA LYS A 121 6.56 6.36 19.12
C LYS A 121 6.24 7.63 19.94
N ASP A 122 5.03 8.15 19.75
CA ASP A 122 4.52 9.32 20.46
C ASP A 122 3.01 9.19 20.68
N ILE A 123 2.63 8.79 21.90
CA ILE A 123 1.23 8.59 22.29
C ILE A 123 0.45 9.91 22.34
N ASN A 124 1.10 11.00 22.74
CA ASN A 124 0.43 12.30 22.81
C ASN A 124 0.07 12.78 21.40
N LYS A 125 1.02 12.64 20.47
CA LYS A 125 0.78 12.96 19.07
C LYS A 125 -0.31 12.09 18.45
N ALA A 126 -0.29 10.79 18.74
CA ALA A 126 -1.34 9.87 18.30
C ALA A 126 -2.73 10.32 18.77
N ASN A 127 -2.87 10.66 20.05
CA ASN A 127 -4.13 11.12 20.64
C ASN A 127 -4.63 12.43 20.01
N GLU A 128 -3.74 13.39 19.72
CA GLU A 128 -4.10 14.61 18.98
C GLU A 128 -4.68 14.27 17.59
N LEU A 129 -4.01 13.37 16.88
CA LEU A 129 -4.39 12.96 15.54
C LEU A 129 -5.72 12.18 15.52
N TYR A 130 -5.95 11.32 16.51
CA TYR A 130 -7.23 10.62 16.68
C TYR A 130 -8.38 11.57 16.98
N LYS A 131 -8.17 12.55 17.87
CA LYS A 131 -9.16 13.61 18.13
C LYS A 131 -9.45 14.42 16.87
N LYS A 132 -8.41 14.79 16.11
CA LYS A 132 -8.58 15.46 14.82
C LYS A 132 -9.40 14.60 13.85
N ALA A 133 -9.08 13.31 13.71
CA ALA A 133 -9.83 12.36 12.90
C ALA A 133 -11.32 12.31 13.29
N CYS A 134 -11.61 12.26 14.59
CA CYS A 134 -12.98 12.32 15.11
C CYS A 134 -13.70 13.62 14.72
N SER A 135 -13.04 14.76 14.89
CA SER A 135 -13.60 16.08 14.53
C SER A 135 -13.90 16.22 13.04
N LEU A 136 -13.16 15.50 12.19
CA LEU A 136 -13.36 15.39 10.75
C LEU A 136 -14.40 14.33 10.36
N GLY A 137 -15.11 13.75 11.33
CA GLY A 137 -16.17 12.77 11.11
C GLY A 137 -15.71 11.31 10.99
N TYR A 138 -14.40 11.03 11.15
CA TYR A 138 -13.90 9.66 11.12
C TYR A 138 -14.12 8.96 12.47
N LYS A 139 -15.23 8.23 12.56
CA LYS A 139 -15.76 7.63 13.80
C LYS A 139 -14.76 6.78 14.60
N LYS A 140 -13.78 6.13 13.94
CA LYS A 140 -12.77 5.33 14.67
C LYS A 140 -11.88 6.20 15.56
N GLY A 141 -11.62 7.45 15.16
CA GLY A 141 -10.86 8.40 15.98
C GLY A 141 -11.58 8.87 17.24
N CYS A 142 -12.91 8.68 17.34
CA CYS A 142 -13.70 9.11 18.48
C CYS A 142 -13.65 8.16 19.69
N LYS A 143 -13.01 7.00 19.53
CA LYS A 143 -13.02 5.90 20.52
C LYS A 143 -11.65 5.65 21.18
N GLN A 144 -10.67 6.51 20.93
CA GLN A 144 -9.29 6.38 21.41
C GLN A 144 -9.08 7.07 22.75
#